data_AF-A0A1N7QAM2-F1
#
_entry.id   AF-A0A1N7QAM2-F1
#
_cell.length_a   1.000
_cell.length_b   1.000
_cell.length_c   1.000
_cell.angle_alpha   90.00
_cell.angle_beta   90.00
_cell.angle_gamma   90.00
#
_symmetry.space_group_name_H-M   'P 1'
#
loop_
_entity.id
_entity.type
_entity.pdbx_description
1 polymer ?
#
loop_
_entity_poly.entity_id
_entity_poly.type
_entity_poly.pdbx_seq_one_letter_code
_entity_poly.pdbx_strand_id
1 'polypeptide(L)' 'MAKEEELIRLERELVDTRNAAVAMILGMAEGIVSSPAGREELASGFEAAAKDADQVTKRLATLVSLALRNGGRC' A
#
# COMPACT_ATOMS: atom_id res chain seq x y z
N MET A 1 29.69 9.03 3.62
CA MET A 1 30.29 7.67 3.62
C MET A 1 29.45 6.76 4.52
N ALA A 2 29.97 6.10 5.58
CA ALA A 2 29.23 5.03 6.28
C ALA A 2 27.81 5.36 6.79
N LYS A 3 27.58 6.54 7.38
CA LYS A 3 26.22 6.93 7.86
C LYS A 3 25.25 7.24 6.73
N GLU A 4 25.76 7.76 5.62
CA GLU A 4 24.97 8.14 4.46
C GLU A 4 24.58 6.90 3.64
N GLU A 5 25.51 5.96 3.48
CA GLU A 5 25.25 4.63 2.91
C GLU A 5 24.21 3.86 3.73
N GLU A 6 24.30 3.94 5.06
CA GLU A 6 23.32 3.32 5.95
C GLU A 6 21.92 3.96 5.83
N LEU A 7 21.83 5.29 5.73
CA LEU A 7 20.56 5.97 5.50
C LEU A 7 19.93 5.55 4.16
N ILE A 8 20.71 5.50 3.08
CA ILE A 8 20.23 5.04 1.77
C ILE A 8 19.72 3.60 1.85
N ARG A 9 20.42 2.73 2.59
CA ARG A 9 19.99 1.33 2.80
C ARG A 9 18.65 1.26 3.52
N LEU A 10 18.51 2.00 4.63
CA LEU A 10 17.27 2.04 5.40
C LEU A 10 16.10 2.63 4.61
N GLU A 11 16.33 3.65 3.78
CA GLU A 11 15.31 4.19 2.89
C GLU A 11 14.84 3.18 1.85
N ARG A 12 15.76 2.39 1.27
CA ARG A 12 15.43 1.29 0.36
C ARG A 12 14.63 0.20 1.07
N GLU A 13 15.08 -0.25 2.23
CA GLU A 13 14.37 -1.27 3.04
C GLU A 13 12.95 -0.82 3.39
N LEU A 14 12.75 0.47 3.70
CA LEU A 14 11.43 1.04 3.93
C LEU A 14 10.54 1.02 2.68
N VAL A 15 11.10 1.31 1.50
CA VAL A 15 10.37 1.23 0.22
C VAL A 15 9.99 -0.22 -0.08
N ASP A 16 10.93 -1.15 0.03
CA ASP A 16 10.72 -2.57 -0.26
C ASP A 16 9.68 -3.18 0.68
N THR A 17 9.73 -2.83 1.97
CA THR A 17 8.75 -3.28 2.96
C THR A 17 7.34 -2.78 2.63
N ARG A 18 7.20 -1.52 2.21
CA ARG A 18 5.90 -0.96 1.82
C ARG A 18 5.36 -1.66 0.58
N ASN A 19 6.20 -1.91 -0.42
CA ASN A 19 5.79 -2.63 -1.63
C ASN A 19 5.37 -4.06 -1.32
N ALA A 20 6.11 -4.77 -0.47
CA ALA A 20 5.75 -6.11 -0.03
C ALA A 20 4.42 -6.13 0.72
N ALA A 21 4.18 -5.19 1.63
CA ALA A 21 2.92 -5.07 2.35
C ALA A 21 1.73 -4.84 1.41
N VAL A 22 1.88 -3.92 0.44
CA VAL A 22 0.85 -3.66 -0.58
C VAL A 22 0.57 -4.92 -1.40
N ALA A 23 1.61 -5.61 -1.89
CA ALA A 23 1.46 -6.82 -2.67
C ALA A 23 0.73 -7.94 -1.91
N MET A 24 1.03 -8.12 -0.62
CA MET A 24 0.33 -9.09 0.23
C MET A 24 -1.16 -8.75 0.40
N ILE A 25 -1.47 -7.48 0.66
CA ILE A 25 -2.86 -7.00 0.79
C ILE A 25 -3.62 -7.20 -0.52
N LEU A 26 -3.00 -6.94 -1.66
CA LEU A 26 -3.61 -7.16 -2.97
C LEU A 26 -3.85 -8.63 -3.25
N GLY A 27 -2.91 -9.51 -2.93
CA GLY A 27 -3.11 -10.97 -3.06
C GLY A 27 -4.29 -11.46 -2.21
N MET A 28 -4.48 -10.91 -1.01
CA MET A 28 -5.67 -11.18 -0.21
C MET A 28 -6.94 -10.63 -0.86
N ALA A 29 -6.89 -9.39 -1.36
CA ALA A 29 -8.02 -8.74 -2.01
C ALA A 29 -8.48 -9.48 -3.28
N GLU A 30 -7.56 -10.01 -4.09
CA GLU A 30 -7.89 -10.82 -5.27
C GLU A 30 -8.63 -12.10 -4.93
N GLY A 31 -8.33 -12.72 -3.77
CA GLY A 31 -9.05 -13.90 -3.29
C GLY A 31 -10.46 -13.61 -2.77
N ILE A 32 -10.73 -12.38 -2.35
CA ILE A 32 -12.01 -11.96 -1.75
C ILE A 32 -12.90 -11.23 -2.77
N VAL A 33 -12.29 -10.49 -3.69
CA VAL A 33 -12.96 -9.54 -4.58
C VAL A 33 -12.50 -9.70 -6.02
N SER A 34 -13.41 -10.18 -6.87
CA SER A 34 -13.15 -10.42 -8.29
C SER A 34 -13.75 -9.36 -9.23
N SER A 35 -14.59 -8.46 -8.73
CA SER A 35 -15.25 -7.43 -9.54
C SER A 35 -14.57 -6.06 -9.42
N PRO A 36 -14.59 -5.23 -10.49
CA PRO A 36 -14.10 -3.85 -10.41
C PRO A 36 -14.80 -3.02 -9.34
N ALA A 37 -16.12 -3.21 -9.16
CA ALA A 37 -16.90 -2.48 -8.16
C ALA A 37 -16.48 -2.81 -6.73
N GLY A 38 -16.24 -4.09 -6.42
CA GLY A 38 -15.77 -4.47 -5.08
C GLY A 38 -14.35 -3.97 -4.81
N ARG A 39 -13.49 -3.87 -5.84
CA ARG A 39 -12.15 -3.31 -5.70
C ARG A 39 -12.20 -1.82 -5.34
N GLU A 40 -13.14 -1.08 -5.95
CA GLU A 40 -13.40 0.32 -5.62
C GLU A 40 -13.95 0.50 -4.19
N GLU A 41 -14.86 -0.38 -3.77
CA GLU A 41 -15.40 -0.37 -2.40
C GLU A 41 -14.30 -0.61 -1.36
N LEU A 42 -13.43 -1.59 -1.61
CA LEU A 42 -12.29 -1.87 -0.74
C LEU A 42 -11.29 -0.71 -0.72
N ALA A 43 -10.99 -0.12 -1.89
CA ALA A 43 -10.13 1.07 -2.00
C ALA A 43 -10.67 2.25 -1.19
N SER A 44 -11.97 2.50 -1.28
CA SER A 44 -12.68 3.52 -0.51
C SER A 44 -12.63 3.24 1.00
N GLY A 45 -12.70 1.98 1.41
CA GLY A 45 -12.53 1.57 2.81
C GLY A 45 -11.15 1.90 3.37
N PHE A 46 -10.08 1.67 2.60
CA PHE A 46 -8.72 2.07 2.98
C PHE A 46 -8.59 3.60 3.09
N GLU A 47 -9.18 4.37 2.17
CA GLU A 47 -9.18 5.83 2.23
C GLU A 47 -9.94 6.36 3.44
N ALA A 48 -11.07 5.73 3.78
CA ALA A 48 -11.84 6.07 4.97
C ALA A 48 -11.05 5.80 6.26
N ALA A 49 -10.42 4.62 6.37
CA ALA A 49 -9.57 4.25 7.50
C ALA A 49 -8.35 5.19 7.65
N ALA A 50 -7.91 5.79 6.56
CA ALA A 50 -6.78 6.71 6.55
C ALA A 50 -7.09 8.12 7.08
N LYS A 51 -8.36 8.57 7.14
CA LYS A 51 -8.71 9.98 7.42
C LYS A 51 -8.06 10.52 8.71
N ASP A 52 -8.16 9.74 9.78
CA ASP A 52 -7.68 10.13 11.12
C ASP A 52 -6.39 9.41 11.55
N ALA A 53 -5.78 8.66 10.64
CA ALA A 53 -4.56 7.91 10.94
C ALA A 53 -3.29 8.79 10.90
N ASP A 54 -2.20 8.26 11.43
CA ASP A 54 -0.86 8.84 11.28
C ASP A 54 -0.42 8.89 9.80
N GLN A 55 0.66 9.63 9.52
CA GLN A 55 1.13 9.83 8.15
C GLN A 55 1.62 8.53 7.47
N VAL A 56 2.15 7.57 8.22
CA VAL A 56 2.64 6.30 7.67
C VAL A 56 1.46 5.46 7.22
N THR A 57 0.45 5.33 8.07
CA THR A 57 -0.80 4.64 7.76
C THR A 57 -1.52 5.29 6.59
N LYS A 58 -1.62 6.63 6.57
CA LYS A 58 -2.19 7.38 5.44
C LYS A 58 -1.50 7.03 4.13
N ARG A 59 -0.16 7.06 4.12
CA ARG A 59 0.62 6.79 2.91
C ARG A 59 0.45 5.35 2.42
N LEU A 60 0.43 4.38 3.32
CA LEU A 60 0.22 2.97 2.97
C LEU A 60 -1.20 2.74 2.43
N ALA A 61 -2.22 3.29 3.10
CA ALA A 61 -3.60 3.19 2.65
C ALA A 61 -3.81 3.82 1.27
N THR A 62 -3.15 4.95 0.97
CA THR A 62 -3.15 5.54 -0.38
C THR A 62 -2.54 4.61 -1.41
N LEU A 63 -1.40 3.97 -1.10
CA LEU A 63 -0.75 3.02 -2.02
C LEU A 63 -1.65 1.82 -2.31
N VAL A 64 -2.28 1.25 -1.28
CA VAL A 64 -3.22 0.13 -1.42
C VAL A 64 -4.45 0.54 -2.23
N SER A 65 -5.07 1.67 -1.93
CA SER A 65 -6.24 2.20 -2.67
C SER A 65 -5.92 2.36 -4.16
N LEU A 66 -4.79 2.99 -4.49
CA LEU A 66 -4.36 3.17 -5.88
C LEU A 66 -4.12 1.83 -6.56
N ALA A 67 -3.47 0.88 -5.89
CA ALA A 67 -3.18 -0.41 -6.47
C ALA A 67 -4.45 -1.25 -6.72
N LEU A 68 -5.43 -1.19 -5.82
CA LEU A 68 -6.74 -1.83 -6.01
C LEU A 68 -7.46 -1.29 -7.25
N ARG A 69 -7.44 0.03 -7.45
CA ARG A 69 -8.04 0.70 -8.63
C ARG A 69 -7.30 0.37 -9.93
N ASN A 70 -5.98 0.22 -9.87
CA ASN A 70 -5.16 -0.12 -11.05
C ASN A 70 -5.15 -1.63 -11.37
N GLY A 71 -5.85 -2.44 -10.58
CA GLY A 71 -5.97 -3.88 -10.77
C GLY A 71 -4.69 -4.64 -10.40
N GLY A 72 -4.03 -4.24 -9.30
CA GLY A 72 -2.87 -4.94 -8.76
C GLY A 72 -1.52 -4.54 -9.38
N ARG A 73 -1.51 -3.55 -10.29
CA ARG A 73 -0.29 -3.01 -10.91
C ARG A 73 0.18 -1.78 -10.14
N CYS A 74 1.22 -1.95 -9.34
CA CYS A 74 2.03 -0.87 -8.77
C CYS A 74 3.20 -0.54 -9.69
#